data_AF-A0A2M8PMN5-F1
#
_entry.id   AF-A0A2M8PMN5-F1
#
_cell.length_a   1.000
_cell.length_b   1.000
_cell.length_c   1.000
_cell.angle_alpha   90.00
_cell.angle_beta   90.00
_cell.angle_gamma   90.00
#
_symmetry.space_group_name_H-M   'P 1'
#
loop_
_entity.id
_entity.type
_entity.pdbx_description
1 polymer ?
#
loop_
_entity_poly.entity_id
_entity_poly.type
_entity_poly.pdbx_seq_one_letter_code
_entity_poly.pdbx_strand_id
1 'polypeptide(L)'
;FVALFADDKFTDEGELTLLPDSIARRFIRKLLRKVQCEAPGLKLTFSAKPFQWSESLSEAVGEVLNAMKRQRSNQPALRGDAGLGVQITCASTSMPAVIMDKETRSREAGNNPWLPYSAESLAKRTAFSKAHDLLDKTINTRTDYTFALDLDDLGRSEGDTSYIAVVHADGNGLGLLIQGLKERFPAGKNREYINYIRKFSEGVKEVAQKAQQEMIQQLIESTNKDKDKCHIESVGRKTKAIELKQDNGKCILPIRPLVSGGDDVTFICDGRIGLDLAVTFLSAFEKHSQKILPTPLTACAGIAI
;
A
#
# COMPACT_ATOMS: atom_id res chain seq x y z
N PHE A 1 -28.12 -13.17 -6.00
CA PHE A 1 -26.66 -12.93 -5.99
C PHE A 1 -26.24 -12.58 -4.57
N VAL A 2 -24.96 -12.66 -4.26
CA VAL A 2 -24.37 -12.27 -2.99
C VAL A 2 -23.41 -11.14 -3.30
N ALA A 3 -23.66 -9.98 -2.71
CA ALA A 3 -22.66 -8.93 -2.64
C ALA A 3 -21.62 -9.35 -1.60
N LEU A 4 -20.45 -9.77 -2.07
CA LEU A 4 -19.31 -10.13 -1.24
C LEU A 4 -18.36 -8.95 -1.23
N PHE A 5 -18.06 -8.43 -0.05
CA PHE A 5 -16.98 -7.49 0.12
C PHE A 5 -15.86 -8.16 0.90
N ALA A 6 -14.66 -8.14 0.33
CA ALA A 6 -13.44 -8.66 0.95
C ALA A 6 -12.47 -7.50 1.11
N ASP A 7 -11.90 -7.35 2.30
CA ASP A 7 -11.08 -6.21 2.65
C ASP A 7 -9.89 -6.69 3.50
N ASP A 8 -8.71 -6.15 3.23
CA ASP A 8 -7.51 -6.36 4.03
C ASP A 8 -7.34 -5.23 5.06
N LYS A 9 -6.98 -5.62 6.28
CA LYS A 9 -6.84 -4.69 7.40
C LYS A 9 -5.65 -3.72 7.23
N PHE A 10 -4.69 -4.04 6.37
CA PHE A 10 -3.46 -3.26 6.23
C PHE A 10 -3.54 -2.13 5.20
N THR A 11 -4.38 -2.28 4.18
CA THR A 11 -4.50 -1.30 3.09
C THR A 11 -5.89 -0.70 2.97
N ASP A 12 -6.87 -1.17 3.77
CA ASP A 12 -8.29 -0.82 3.65
C ASP A 12 -8.85 -0.92 2.21
N GLU A 13 -8.13 -1.66 1.36
CA GLU A 13 -8.53 -1.97 -0.02
C GLU A 13 -9.56 -3.08 0.00
N GLY A 14 -10.80 -2.66 -0.23
CA GLY A 14 -11.94 -3.55 -0.27
C GLY A 14 -12.46 -3.81 -1.68
N GLU A 15 -12.60 -5.07 -2.06
CA GLU A 15 -13.15 -5.48 -3.35
C GLU A 15 -14.60 -5.96 -3.22
N LEU A 16 -15.51 -5.35 -3.98
CA LEU A 16 -16.91 -5.79 -4.12
C LEU A 16 -17.05 -6.78 -5.29
N THR A 17 -17.43 -8.02 -4.98
CA THR A 17 -17.72 -9.06 -5.96
C THR A 17 -19.18 -9.52 -5.88
N LEU A 18 -19.85 -9.66 -7.02
CA LEU A 18 -21.19 -10.25 -7.11
C LEU A 18 -21.09 -11.73 -7.49
N LEU A 19 -21.50 -12.63 -6.58
CA LEU A 19 -21.42 -14.08 -6.80
C LEU A 19 -22.81 -14.75 -6.68
N PRO A 20 -23.07 -15.88 -7.34
CA PRO A 20 -24.18 -16.76 -6.98
C PRO A 20 -24.02 -17.29 -5.55
N ASP A 21 -25.12 -17.46 -4.81
CA ASP A 21 -25.07 -17.88 -3.39
C ASP A 21 -24.36 -19.22 -3.18
N SER A 22 -24.63 -20.18 -4.07
CA SER A 22 -23.99 -21.50 -4.08
C SER A 22 -22.46 -21.44 -4.27
N ILE A 23 -21.94 -20.36 -4.90
CA ILE A 23 -20.51 -20.17 -5.17
C ILE A 23 -19.85 -19.33 -4.08
N ALA A 24 -20.56 -18.36 -3.51
CA ALA A 24 -20.01 -17.40 -2.55
C ALA A 24 -19.32 -18.08 -1.35
N ARG A 25 -20.00 -19.04 -0.69
CA ARG A 25 -19.42 -19.77 0.45
C ARG A 25 -18.17 -20.57 0.06
N ARG A 26 -18.19 -21.18 -1.12
CA ARG A 26 -17.05 -21.96 -1.64
C ARG A 26 -15.88 -21.06 -2.00
N PHE A 27 -16.14 -19.89 -2.57
CA PHE A 27 -15.12 -18.88 -2.87
C PHE A 27 -14.45 -18.38 -1.60
N ILE A 28 -15.23 -17.91 -0.62
CA ILE A 28 -14.71 -17.43 0.67
C ILE A 28 -13.83 -18.50 1.32
N ARG A 29 -14.30 -19.75 1.37
CA ARG A 29 -13.54 -20.86 1.96
C ARG A 29 -12.22 -21.13 1.23
N LYS A 30 -12.24 -21.13 -0.11
CA LYS A 30 -11.04 -21.35 -0.92
C LYS A 30 -10.04 -20.20 -0.77
N LEU A 31 -10.51 -18.95 -0.80
CA LEU A 31 -9.67 -17.77 -0.66
C LEU A 31 -9.05 -17.67 0.73
N LEU A 32 -9.84 -17.88 1.80
CA LEU A 32 -9.34 -17.93 3.17
C LEU A 32 -8.25 -18.99 3.33
N ARG A 33 -8.48 -20.20 2.79
CA ARG A 33 -7.50 -21.29 2.88
C ARG A 33 -6.22 -20.95 2.13
N LYS A 34 -6.34 -20.32 0.96
CA LYS A 34 -5.20 -19.85 0.18
C LYS A 34 -4.41 -18.79 0.94
N VAL A 35 -5.08 -17.79 1.51
CA VAL A 35 -4.44 -16.71 2.28
C VAL A 35 -3.74 -17.25 3.52
N GLN A 36 -4.38 -18.16 4.26
CA GLN A 36 -3.75 -18.80 5.42
C GLN A 36 -2.48 -19.58 5.06
N CYS A 37 -2.42 -20.20 3.87
CA CYS A 37 -1.26 -20.97 3.45
C CYS A 37 -0.17 -20.11 2.79
N GLU A 38 -0.54 -19.14 1.94
CA GLU A 38 0.39 -18.39 1.09
C GLU A 38 0.75 -17.01 1.67
N ALA A 39 -0.12 -16.42 2.48
CA ALA A 39 0.07 -15.11 3.11
C ALA A 39 -0.27 -15.14 4.61
N PRO A 40 0.42 -16.00 5.41
CA PRO A 40 0.24 -16.03 6.85
C PRO A 40 0.47 -14.63 7.44
N GLY A 41 -0.42 -14.20 8.34
CA GLY A 41 -0.42 -12.85 8.92
C GLY A 41 -1.40 -11.88 8.22
N LEU A 42 -1.76 -12.13 6.96
CA LEU A 42 -2.77 -11.35 6.23
C LEU A 42 -4.18 -11.71 6.72
N LYS A 43 -5.00 -10.71 7.05
CA LYS A 43 -6.34 -10.92 7.63
C LYS A 43 -7.40 -10.36 6.71
N LEU A 44 -8.15 -11.28 6.08
CA LEU A 44 -9.30 -10.92 5.27
C LEU A 44 -10.58 -10.96 6.09
N THR A 45 -11.36 -9.89 6.02
CA THR A 45 -12.71 -9.85 6.57
C THR A 45 -13.71 -9.96 5.43
N PHE A 46 -14.74 -10.81 5.61
CA PHE A 46 -15.77 -11.04 4.60
C PHE A 46 -17.14 -10.67 5.16
N SER A 47 -17.87 -9.85 4.42
CA SER A 47 -19.29 -9.59 4.65
C SER A 47 -20.07 -9.91 3.38
N ALA A 48 -21.20 -10.58 3.55
CA ALA A 48 -22.00 -11.12 2.46
C ALA A 48 -23.49 -10.91 2.73
N LYS A 49 -24.22 -10.33 1.77
CA LYS A 49 -25.68 -10.19 1.83
C LYS A 49 -26.34 -10.77 0.57
N PRO A 50 -27.34 -11.66 0.71
CA PRO A 50 -28.18 -12.06 -0.42
C PRO A 50 -28.92 -10.85 -1.00
N PHE A 51 -29.01 -10.81 -2.33
CA PHE A 51 -29.57 -9.70 -3.11
C PHE A 51 -30.33 -10.22 -4.33
N GLN A 52 -31.51 -9.65 -4.57
CA GLN A 52 -32.29 -9.86 -5.79
C GLN A 52 -32.18 -8.66 -6.73
N TRP A 53 -32.14 -8.87 -8.05
CA TRP A 53 -31.97 -7.79 -9.03
C TRP A 53 -33.09 -6.75 -9.05
N SER A 54 -34.25 -7.07 -8.49
CA SER A 54 -35.37 -6.15 -8.28
C SER A 54 -35.11 -5.13 -7.16
N GLU A 55 -34.19 -5.42 -6.25
CA GLU A 55 -33.82 -4.55 -5.13
C GLU A 55 -32.75 -3.53 -5.56
N SER A 56 -32.48 -2.54 -4.71
CA SER A 56 -31.41 -1.57 -4.91
C SER A 56 -30.06 -2.18 -4.53
N LEU A 57 -29.15 -2.30 -5.50
CA LEU A 57 -27.80 -2.82 -5.25
C LEU A 57 -26.99 -1.86 -4.37
N SER A 58 -27.18 -0.55 -4.55
CA SER A 58 -26.46 0.48 -3.79
C SER A 58 -26.78 0.40 -2.29
N GLU A 59 -28.02 0.07 -1.92
CA GLU A 59 -28.45 -0.18 -0.55
C GLU A 59 -27.82 -1.44 0.02
N ALA A 60 -27.89 -2.55 -0.73
CA ALA A 60 -27.31 -3.82 -0.34
C ALA A 60 -25.79 -3.72 -0.09
N VAL A 61 -25.07 -3.00 -0.96
CA VAL A 61 -23.63 -2.73 -0.78
C VAL A 61 -23.38 -1.88 0.46
N GLY A 62 -24.15 -0.82 0.66
CA GLY A 62 -24.02 0.04 1.85
C GLY A 62 -24.25 -0.72 3.17
N GLU A 63 -25.18 -1.67 3.19
CA GLU A 63 -25.39 -2.55 4.34
C GLU A 63 -24.23 -3.52 4.56
N VAL A 64 -23.72 -4.15 3.49
CA VAL A 64 -22.55 -5.06 3.56
C VAL A 64 -21.33 -4.34 4.12
N LEU A 65 -21.06 -3.12 3.65
CA LEU A 65 -19.98 -2.26 4.14
C LEU A 65 -20.15 -1.92 5.63
N ASN A 66 -21.36 -1.55 6.06
CA ASN A 66 -21.64 -1.25 7.46
C ASN A 66 -21.50 -2.49 8.36
N ALA A 67 -21.98 -3.65 7.91
CA ALA A 67 -21.82 -4.91 8.62
C ALA A 67 -20.34 -5.29 8.77
N MET A 68 -19.54 -5.09 7.74
CA MET A 68 -18.10 -5.33 7.79
C MET A 68 -17.39 -4.38 8.76
N LYS A 69 -17.70 -3.08 8.77
CA LYS A 69 -17.14 -2.13 9.75
C LYS A 69 -17.39 -2.58 11.20
N ARG A 70 -18.59 -3.09 11.49
CA ARG A 70 -18.93 -3.66 12.81
C ARG A 70 -18.12 -4.91 13.10
N GLN A 71 -17.96 -5.81 12.12
CA GLN A 71 -17.14 -7.01 12.29
C GLN A 71 -15.68 -6.68 12.56
N ARG A 72 -15.09 -5.71 11.85
CA ARG A 72 -13.72 -5.23 12.07
C ARG A 72 -13.53 -4.74 13.51
N SER A 73 -14.46 -3.96 14.04
CA SER A 73 -14.43 -3.46 15.41
C SER A 73 -14.54 -4.56 16.48
N ASN A 74 -15.20 -5.66 16.16
CA ASN A 74 -15.47 -6.76 17.09
C ASN A 74 -14.49 -7.93 16.96
N GLN A 75 -13.46 -7.82 16.12
CA GLN A 75 -12.47 -8.88 15.99
C GLN A 75 -11.65 -8.97 17.28
N PRO A 76 -11.64 -10.11 17.99
CA PRO A 76 -10.78 -10.28 19.13
C PRO A 76 -9.32 -10.09 18.70
N ALA A 77 -8.52 -9.47 19.57
CA ALA A 77 -7.08 -9.46 19.40
C ALA A 77 -6.63 -10.93 19.35
N LEU A 78 -6.28 -11.42 18.16
CA LEU A 78 -5.61 -12.70 18.03
C LEU A 78 -4.28 -12.55 18.76
N ARG A 79 -4.25 -13.03 20.00
CA ARG A 79 -3.00 -13.57 20.55
C ARG A 79 -2.67 -14.72 19.62
N GLY A 80 -1.61 -14.55 18.82
CA GLY A 80 -1.05 -15.68 18.09
C GLY A 80 -0.88 -16.84 19.06
N ASP A 81 -1.07 -18.07 18.58
CA ASP A 81 -0.86 -19.24 19.42
C ASP A 81 0.47 -19.04 20.15
N ALA A 82 0.41 -18.96 21.48
CA ALA A 82 1.58 -18.76 22.34
C ALA A 82 2.60 -19.91 22.20
N GLY A 83 2.28 -20.85 21.31
CA GLY A 83 3.07 -21.93 20.79
C GLY A 83 3.27 -23.02 21.82
N LEU A 84 3.99 -24.08 21.42
CA LEU A 84 3.91 -25.38 22.10
C LEU A 84 4.95 -25.55 23.22
N GLY A 85 5.39 -24.46 23.85
CA GLY A 85 6.30 -24.45 25.00
C GLY A 85 7.77 -24.28 24.64
N VAL A 86 8.38 -25.20 23.86
CA VAL A 86 9.79 -25.11 23.45
C VAL A 86 9.88 -24.66 21.99
N GLN A 87 10.12 -23.37 21.79
CA GLN A 87 10.21 -22.79 20.45
C GLN A 87 11.08 -21.54 20.47
N ILE A 88 11.71 -21.28 19.33
CA ILE A 88 12.40 -20.02 19.08
C ILE A 88 11.38 -19.06 18.48
N THR A 89 11.35 -17.82 18.97
CA THR A 89 10.49 -16.77 18.42
C THR A 89 11.20 -16.02 17.31
N CYS A 90 10.45 -15.60 16.31
CA CYS A 90 10.93 -14.69 15.29
C CYS A 90 11.12 -13.29 15.89
N ALA A 91 12.28 -12.67 15.68
CA ALA A 91 12.59 -11.35 16.23
C ALA A 91 11.62 -10.25 15.74
N SER A 92 11.12 -10.34 14.50
CA SER A 92 10.26 -9.30 13.91
C SER A 92 8.79 -9.39 14.32
N THR A 93 8.24 -10.60 14.44
CA THR A 93 6.80 -10.80 14.69
C THR A 93 6.50 -11.33 16.10
N SER A 94 7.52 -11.73 16.85
CA SER A 94 7.39 -12.47 18.12
C SER A 94 6.61 -13.79 18.02
N MET A 95 6.27 -14.23 16.81
CA MET A 95 5.57 -15.50 16.55
C MET A 95 6.56 -16.67 16.54
N PRO A 96 6.11 -17.92 16.79
CA PRO A 96 6.95 -19.10 16.66
C PRO A 96 7.63 -19.18 15.28
N ALA A 97 8.93 -19.45 15.28
CA ALA A 97 9.69 -19.61 14.05
C ALA A 97 9.35 -20.95 13.39
N VAL A 98 9.21 -20.93 12.06
CA VAL A 98 9.00 -22.13 11.24
C VAL A 98 10.28 -22.56 10.53
N ILE A 99 11.24 -21.66 10.41
CA ILE A 99 12.53 -21.90 9.74
C ILE A 99 13.64 -21.05 10.36
N MET A 100 14.87 -21.56 10.26
CA MET A 100 16.10 -20.77 10.40
C MET A 100 16.62 -20.49 9.00
N ASP A 101 16.76 -19.22 8.62
CA ASP A 101 17.26 -18.83 7.30
C ASP A 101 18.44 -17.86 7.44
N LYS A 102 19.34 -17.85 6.46
CA LYS A 102 20.51 -16.96 6.49
C LYS A 102 20.07 -15.53 6.19
N GLU A 103 20.38 -14.61 7.09
CA GLU A 103 20.30 -13.19 6.80
C GLU A 103 21.54 -12.79 5.99
N THR A 104 21.35 -12.67 4.68
CA THR A 104 22.40 -12.29 3.73
C THR A 104 22.52 -10.79 3.53
N ARG A 105 21.58 -10.00 4.08
CA ARG A 105 21.42 -8.57 3.77
C ARG A 105 21.68 -7.62 4.93
N SER A 106 21.65 -8.09 6.17
CA SER A 106 21.97 -7.25 7.33
C SER A 106 23.48 -7.22 7.58
N ARG A 107 24.04 -6.01 7.74
CA ARG A 107 25.39 -5.80 8.29
C ARG A 107 25.54 -6.32 9.72
N GLU A 108 24.43 -6.60 10.40
CA GLU A 108 24.38 -7.14 11.77
C GLU A 108 24.35 -8.67 11.83
N ALA A 109 24.50 -9.37 10.69
CA ALA A 109 24.86 -10.78 10.69
C ALA A 109 26.26 -10.91 11.30
N GLY A 110 26.33 -10.94 12.63
CA GLY A 110 27.55 -11.18 13.38
C GLY A 110 28.08 -12.60 13.13
N ASN A 111 28.61 -13.25 14.17
CA ASN A 111 29.22 -14.57 14.02
C ASN A 111 28.24 -15.71 13.66
N ASN A 112 26.92 -15.49 13.65
CA ASN A 112 25.94 -16.47 13.20
C ASN A 112 24.91 -15.82 12.24
N PRO A 113 24.93 -16.17 10.94
CA PRO A 113 24.02 -15.58 9.95
C PRO A 113 22.61 -16.17 10.00
N TRP A 114 22.36 -17.24 10.76
CA TRP A 114 21.07 -17.92 10.77
C TRP A 114 20.10 -17.25 11.75
N LEU A 115 19.02 -16.68 11.23
CA LEU A 115 17.97 -16.04 12.02
C LEU A 115 16.64 -16.84 11.97
N PRO A 116 15.90 -16.86 13.09
CA PRO A 116 14.58 -17.49 13.16
C PRO A 116 13.51 -16.62 12.47
N TYR A 117 12.77 -17.20 11.53
CA TYR A 117 11.65 -16.53 10.85
C TYR A 117 10.32 -17.24 11.10
N SER A 118 9.31 -16.43 11.40
CA SER A 118 7.91 -16.87 11.44
C SER A 118 7.39 -17.12 10.02
N ALA A 119 6.27 -17.83 9.90
CA ALA A 119 5.63 -18.05 8.60
C ALA A 119 5.30 -16.74 7.88
N GLU A 120 4.84 -15.72 8.61
CA GLU A 120 4.54 -14.38 8.09
C GLU A 120 5.80 -13.70 7.55
N SER A 121 6.87 -13.64 8.35
CA SER A 121 8.13 -13.00 7.95
C SER A 121 8.74 -13.68 6.73
N LEU A 122 8.69 -15.01 6.69
CA LEU A 122 9.17 -15.80 5.56
C LEU A 122 8.37 -15.49 4.28
N ALA A 123 7.04 -15.48 4.35
CA ALA A 123 6.19 -15.17 3.20
C ALA A 123 6.47 -13.76 2.64
N LYS A 124 6.64 -12.76 3.52
CA LYS A 124 7.04 -11.40 3.14
C LYS A 124 8.40 -11.37 2.43
N ARG A 125 9.40 -12.10 2.94
CA ARG A 125 10.73 -12.20 2.31
C ARG A 125 10.67 -12.88 0.94
N THR A 126 9.93 -13.98 0.82
CA THR A 126 9.79 -14.69 -0.47
C THR A 126 9.10 -13.82 -1.53
N ALA A 127 8.10 -13.03 -1.13
CA ALA A 127 7.40 -12.11 -2.04
C ALA A 127 8.20 -10.85 -2.39
N PHE A 128 9.22 -10.50 -1.60
CA PHE A 128 9.95 -9.24 -1.70
C PHE A 128 10.54 -8.95 -3.08
N SER A 129 11.30 -9.89 -3.65
CA SER A 129 12.01 -9.66 -4.92
C SER A 129 11.04 -9.27 -6.03
N LYS A 130 9.96 -10.04 -6.17
CA LYS A 130 8.93 -9.78 -7.17
C LYS A 130 8.23 -8.44 -6.95
N ALA A 131 7.97 -8.07 -5.69
CA ALA A 131 7.36 -6.79 -5.35
C ALA A 131 8.30 -5.60 -5.66
N HIS A 132 9.60 -5.74 -5.35
CA HIS A 132 10.61 -4.73 -5.67
C HIS A 132 10.73 -4.53 -7.19
N ASP A 133 10.80 -5.62 -7.96
CA ASP A 133 10.85 -5.55 -9.43
C ASP A 133 9.62 -4.86 -10.03
N LEU A 134 8.44 -5.03 -9.42
CA LEU A 134 7.22 -4.35 -9.83
C LEU A 134 7.27 -2.85 -9.52
N LEU A 135 7.82 -2.46 -8.37
CA LEU A 135 8.02 -1.06 -8.03
C LEU A 135 8.98 -0.39 -9.00
N ASP A 136 10.15 -0.99 -9.27
CA ASP A 136 11.14 -0.43 -10.19
C ASP A 136 10.59 -0.25 -11.61
N LYS A 137 9.72 -1.16 -12.06
CA LYS A 137 9.02 -1.02 -13.35
C LYS A 137 8.14 0.23 -13.42
N THR A 138 7.74 0.80 -12.30
CA THR A 138 6.94 2.03 -12.24
C THR A 138 7.79 3.27 -12.57
N ILE A 139 9.10 3.24 -12.31
CA ILE A 139 10.05 4.32 -12.65
C ILE A 139 10.55 4.20 -14.10
N ASN A 140 10.19 3.13 -14.82
CA ASN A 140 10.90 2.63 -16.01
C ASN A 140 10.80 3.48 -17.29
N THR A 141 10.62 4.79 -17.17
CA THR A 141 10.96 5.78 -18.20
C THR A 141 12.46 6.12 -18.22
N ARG A 142 13.25 5.80 -17.17
CA ARG A 142 14.72 6.03 -17.15
C ARG A 142 15.49 4.87 -16.49
N THR A 143 16.40 4.24 -17.23
CA THR A 143 17.23 3.10 -16.77
C THR A 143 18.28 3.47 -15.71
N ASP A 144 18.41 4.76 -15.38
CA ASP A 144 19.46 5.31 -14.52
C ASP A 144 19.13 5.30 -13.02
N TYR A 145 17.92 4.90 -12.62
CA TYR A 145 17.44 5.01 -11.24
C TYR A 145 16.88 3.70 -10.69
N THR A 146 16.93 3.54 -9.37
CA THR A 146 16.36 2.41 -8.64
C THR A 146 15.85 2.88 -7.28
N PHE A 147 14.85 2.21 -6.70
CA PHE A 147 14.41 2.54 -5.35
C PHE A 147 15.35 2.00 -4.28
N ALA A 148 15.47 2.71 -3.16
CA ALA A 148 16.21 2.22 -1.99
C ALA A 148 15.63 0.89 -1.48
N LEU A 149 16.53 -0.05 -1.18
CA LEU A 149 16.21 -1.33 -0.56
C LEU A 149 16.26 -1.20 0.97
N ASP A 150 17.37 -0.65 1.46
CA ASP A 150 17.64 -0.44 2.87
C ASP A 150 17.46 1.03 3.25
N LEU A 151 17.08 1.27 4.51
CA LEU A 151 16.91 2.64 5.03
C LEU A 151 18.22 3.44 4.99
N ASP A 152 19.36 2.74 5.07
CA ASP A 152 20.68 3.35 4.96
C ASP A 152 20.99 3.90 3.57
N ASP A 153 20.23 3.50 2.54
CA ASP A 153 20.40 3.97 1.18
C ASP A 153 19.52 5.18 0.84
N LEU A 154 18.75 5.69 1.81
CA LEU A 154 17.94 6.89 1.66
C LEU A 154 18.74 8.20 1.70
N GLY A 155 20.01 8.20 1.29
CA GLY A 155 20.84 9.42 1.20
C GLY A 155 21.46 9.89 2.53
N ARG A 156 21.70 8.95 3.46
CA ARG A 156 22.41 9.22 4.72
C ARG A 156 23.84 9.71 4.46
N SER A 157 24.19 10.86 5.02
CA SER A 157 25.56 11.40 5.05
C SER A 157 26.12 11.36 6.47
N GLU A 158 27.35 10.83 6.64
CA GLU A 158 28.02 10.77 7.93
C GLU A 158 28.27 12.19 8.50
N GLY A 159 27.93 12.39 9.77
CA GLY A 159 28.10 13.69 10.45
C GLY A 159 26.97 14.70 10.26
N ASP A 160 25.94 14.39 9.46
CA ASP A 160 24.69 15.19 9.39
C ASP A 160 23.52 14.44 10.05
N THR A 161 22.40 15.14 10.28
CA THR A 161 21.20 14.53 10.86
C THR A 161 20.56 13.53 9.89
N SER A 162 20.62 12.25 10.22
CA SER A 162 20.00 11.14 9.47
C SER A 162 18.53 10.94 9.88
N TYR A 163 17.67 11.93 9.62
CA TYR A 163 16.23 11.76 9.84
C TYR A 163 15.58 10.99 8.69
N ILE A 164 14.56 10.21 9.01
CA ILE A 164 13.76 9.45 8.05
C ILE A 164 12.34 9.99 8.13
N ALA A 165 11.82 10.46 7.00
CA ALA A 165 10.42 10.85 6.91
C ALA A 165 9.56 9.63 6.54
N VAL A 166 8.52 9.36 7.33
CA VAL A 166 7.42 8.47 6.96
C VAL A 166 6.23 9.35 6.58
N VAL A 167 5.78 9.21 5.34
CA VAL A 167 4.64 9.95 4.81
C VAL A 167 3.52 8.95 4.53
N HIS A 168 2.34 9.23 5.06
CA HIS A 168 1.11 8.50 4.76
C HIS A 168 0.06 9.50 4.30
N ALA A 169 -0.54 9.26 3.14
CA ALA A 169 -1.60 10.05 2.56
C ALA A 169 -2.83 9.18 2.28
N ASP A 170 -4.01 9.72 2.62
CA ASP A 170 -5.31 9.06 2.52
C ASP A 170 -6.33 9.98 1.83
N GLY A 171 -7.26 9.40 1.06
CA GLY A 171 -8.26 10.09 0.28
C GLY A 171 -9.47 10.53 1.10
N ASN A 172 -9.83 11.81 1.03
CA ASN A 172 -10.96 12.34 1.76
C ASN A 172 -12.29 12.02 1.06
N GLY A 173 -13.31 11.71 1.88
CA GLY A 173 -14.71 11.76 1.43
C GLY A 173 -15.22 10.56 0.63
N LEU A 174 -14.39 9.54 0.39
CA LEU A 174 -14.79 8.30 -0.29
C LEU A 174 -15.98 7.60 0.38
N GLY A 175 -15.95 7.49 1.71
CA GLY A 175 -17.05 6.89 2.47
C GLY A 175 -18.38 7.65 2.33
N LEU A 176 -18.33 8.99 2.32
CA LEU A 176 -19.51 9.85 2.14
C LEU A 176 -20.03 9.77 0.71
N LEU A 177 -19.13 9.73 -0.28
CA LEU A 177 -19.48 9.56 -1.67
C LEU A 177 -20.26 8.26 -1.86
N ILE A 178 -19.77 7.14 -1.33
CA ILE A 178 -20.46 5.84 -1.41
C ILE A 178 -21.84 5.88 -0.74
N GLN A 179 -22.00 6.59 0.36
CA GLN A 179 -23.32 6.76 1.01
C GLN A 179 -24.30 7.54 0.12
N GLY A 180 -23.85 8.62 -0.52
CA GLY A 180 -24.67 9.43 -1.44
C GLY A 180 -25.08 8.69 -2.72
N LEU A 181 -24.40 7.60 -3.09
CA LEU A 181 -24.78 6.80 -4.26
C LEU A 181 -26.11 6.06 -4.08
N LYS A 182 -26.58 5.87 -2.85
CA LYS A 182 -27.88 5.23 -2.58
C LYS A 182 -29.03 6.02 -3.20
N GLU A 183 -29.03 7.34 -3.00
CA GLU A 183 -30.06 8.25 -3.50
C GLU A 183 -29.99 8.39 -5.03
N ARG A 184 -28.78 8.34 -5.59
CA ARG A 184 -28.54 8.49 -7.03
C ARG A 184 -28.90 7.25 -7.85
N PHE A 185 -28.81 6.06 -7.25
CA PHE A 185 -29.03 4.78 -7.92
C PHE A 185 -30.06 3.92 -7.17
N PRO A 186 -31.37 4.19 -7.35
CA PRO A 186 -32.44 3.37 -6.78
C PRO A 186 -32.60 2.02 -7.51
N ALA A 187 -33.53 1.21 -7.02
CA ALA A 187 -33.94 -0.04 -7.64
C ALA A 187 -34.26 0.15 -9.14
N GLY A 188 -33.69 -0.71 -10.00
CA GLY A 188 -33.78 -0.60 -11.46
C GLY A 188 -32.54 -0.01 -12.15
N LYS A 189 -31.68 0.72 -11.43
CA LYS A 189 -30.41 1.29 -11.98
C LYS A 189 -29.16 0.52 -11.59
N ASN A 190 -29.30 -0.75 -11.21
CA ASN A 190 -28.21 -1.57 -10.68
C ASN A 190 -27.02 -1.69 -11.66
N ARG A 191 -27.27 -1.73 -12.98
CA ARG A 191 -26.20 -1.79 -13.99
C ARG A 191 -25.43 -0.48 -14.10
N GLU A 192 -26.12 0.66 -14.03
CA GLU A 192 -25.50 1.98 -14.03
C GLU A 192 -24.63 2.18 -12.78
N TYR A 193 -25.11 1.73 -11.63
CA TYR A 193 -24.36 1.74 -10.37
C TYR A 193 -23.03 0.97 -10.49
N ILE A 194 -23.07 -0.26 -11.02
CA ILE A 194 -21.86 -1.08 -11.22
C ILE A 194 -20.86 -0.38 -12.14
N ASN A 195 -21.35 0.18 -13.26
CA ASN A 195 -20.48 0.88 -14.20
C ASN A 195 -19.88 2.14 -13.58
N TYR A 196 -20.65 2.88 -12.77
CA TYR A 196 -20.19 4.07 -12.08
C TYR A 196 -19.10 3.74 -11.05
N ILE A 197 -19.33 2.76 -10.16
CA ILE A 197 -18.36 2.34 -9.15
C ILE A 197 -17.06 1.85 -9.79
N ARG A 198 -17.15 1.04 -10.86
CA ARG A 198 -15.96 0.57 -11.57
C ARG A 198 -15.15 1.71 -12.17
N LYS A 199 -15.79 2.60 -12.94
CA LYS A 199 -15.13 3.76 -13.53
C LYS A 199 -14.53 4.67 -12.46
N PHE A 200 -15.24 4.85 -11.35
CA PHE A 200 -14.76 5.67 -10.25
C PHE A 200 -13.54 5.05 -9.56
N SER A 201 -13.58 3.75 -9.23
CA SER A 201 -12.45 3.03 -8.62
C SER A 201 -11.22 2.96 -9.54
N GLU A 202 -11.42 2.68 -10.84
CA GLU A 202 -10.36 2.75 -11.85
C GLU A 202 -9.77 4.16 -11.96
N GLY A 203 -10.62 5.18 -11.95
CA GLY A 203 -10.20 6.58 -11.97
C GLY A 203 -9.39 6.97 -10.73
N VAL A 204 -9.79 6.53 -9.52
CA VAL A 204 -9.05 6.82 -8.27
C VAL A 204 -7.65 6.21 -8.34
N LYS A 205 -7.57 4.95 -8.80
CA LYS A 205 -6.29 4.28 -9.01
C LYS A 205 -5.41 5.02 -10.02
N GLU A 206 -5.98 5.48 -11.13
CA GLU A 206 -5.24 6.24 -12.14
C GLU A 206 -4.74 7.59 -11.60
N VAL A 207 -5.56 8.29 -10.80
CA VAL A 207 -5.19 9.56 -10.14
C VAL A 207 -4.02 9.35 -9.18
N ALA A 208 -4.10 8.35 -8.31
CA ALA A 208 -3.03 8.03 -7.35
C ALA A 208 -1.73 7.66 -8.06
N GLN A 209 -1.80 6.83 -9.11
CA GLN A 209 -0.64 6.46 -9.92
C GLN A 209 0.00 7.67 -10.61
N LYS A 210 -0.79 8.56 -11.21
CA LYS A 210 -0.27 9.78 -11.85
C LYS A 210 0.34 10.74 -10.84
N ALA A 211 -0.26 10.90 -9.67
CA ALA A 211 0.28 11.72 -8.59
C ALA A 211 1.62 11.18 -8.09
N GLN A 212 1.72 9.86 -7.90
CA GLN A 212 2.97 9.20 -7.51
C GLN A 212 4.05 9.34 -8.61
N GLN A 213 3.68 9.20 -9.88
CA GLN A 213 4.59 9.42 -11.01
C GLN A 213 5.11 10.85 -11.07
N GLU A 214 4.25 11.86 -10.87
CA GLU A 214 4.64 13.28 -10.86
C GLU A 214 5.59 13.58 -9.69
N MET A 215 5.33 13.00 -8.50
CA MET A 215 6.22 13.09 -7.34
C MET A 215 7.60 12.47 -7.60
N ILE A 216 7.64 11.25 -8.16
CA ILE A 216 8.90 10.58 -8.50
C ILE A 216 9.64 11.36 -9.60
N GLN A 217 8.92 11.87 -10.59
CA GLN A 217 9.49 12.62 -11.70
C GLN A 217 10.16 13.91 -11.20
N GLN A 218 9.53 14.65 -10.29
CA GLN A 218 10.15 15.81 -9.65
C GLN A 218 11.43 15.43 -8.92
N LEU A 219 11.43 14.32 -8.18
CA LEU A 219 12.63 13.83 -7.49
C LEU A 219 13.77 13.50 -8.46
N ILE A 220 13.45 12.85 -9.58
CA ILE A 220 14.41 12.54 -10.65
C ILE A 220 14.96 13.80 -11.31
N GLU A 221 14.10 14.78 -11.59
CA GLU A 221 14.50 16.07 -12.19
C GLU A 221 15.37 16.92 -11.25
N SER A 222 15.17 16.78 -9.95
CA SER A 222 16.00 17.37 -8.91
C SER A 222 17.33 16.64 -8.68
N THR A 223 17.55 15.50 -9.35
CA THR A 223 18.78 14.71 -9.21
C THR A 223 19.78 15.07 -10.31
N ASN A 224 20.96 15.54 -9.91
CA ASN A 224 22.11 15.74 -10.79
C ASN A 224 23.00 14.50 -10.79
N LYS A 225 23.38 14.05 -11.98
CA LYS A 225 24.31 12.93 -12.21
C LYS A 225 25.58 13.47 -12.86
N ASP A 226 26.61 13.68 -12.05
CA ASP A 226 27.98 13.84 -12.53
C ASP A 226 28.64 12.47 -12.60
N LYS A 227 29.62 12.29 -13.50
CA LYS A 227 30.21 10.99 -13.93
C LYS A 227 30.29 9.89 -12.86
N ASP A 228 30.64 10.23 -11.61
CA ASP A 228 30.77 9.29 -10.48
C ASP A 228 29.92 9.67 -9.24
N LYS A 229 29.08 10.72 -9.31
CA LYS A 229 28.28 11.20 -8.17
C LYS A 229 26.85 11.50 -8.57
N CYS A 230 25.91 10.97 -7.79
CA CYS A 230 24.51 11.34 -7.87
C CYS A 230 24.17 12.16 -6.62
N HIS A 231 23.61 13.35 -6.78
CA HIS A 231 23.15 14.15 -5.66
C HIS A 231 21.89 14.92 -6.00
N ILE A 232 21.10 15.20 -4.99
CA ILE A 232 19.93 16.07 -5.10
C ILE A 232 20.29 17.41 -4.51
N GLU A 233 20.17 18.48 -5.30
CA GLU A 233 20.46 19.84 -4.84
C GLU A 233 19.24 20.48 -4.21
N SER A 234 18.06 20.35 -4.84
CA SER A 234 16.81 20.80 -4.23
C SER A 234 15.58 20.13 -4.82
N VAL A 235 14.74 19.55 -3.96
CA VAL A 235 13.38 19.10 -4.32
C VAL A 235 12.36 20.23 -4.10
N GLY A 236 12.64 21.14 -3.16
CA GLY A 236 11.74 22.25 -2.81
C GLY A 236 12.45 23.55 -2.40
N ARG A 237 11.88 24.29 -1.43
CA ARG A 237 12.32 25.67 -1.11
C ARG A 237 13.55 25.76 -0.20
N LYS A 238 13.93 24.68 0.51
CA LYS A 238 15.07 24.66 1.46
C LYS A 238 15.64 23.25 1.67
N THR A 239 16.15 22.60 0.63
CA THR A 239 16.81 21.29 0.78
C THR A 239 18.32 21.48 0.91
N LYS A 240 18.95 20.87 1.93
CA LYS A 240 20.40 20.63 1.88
C LYS A 240 20.66 19.58 0.82
N ALA A 241 21.84 19.63 0.19
CA ALA A 241 22.23 18.61 -0.78
C ALA A 241 22.18 17.19 -0.16
N ILE A 242 21.63 16.23 -0.90
CA ILE A 242 21.56 14.82 -0.51
C ILE A 242 22.45 14.02 -1.45
N GLU A 243 23.51 13.42 -0.91
CA GLU A 243 24.35 12.50 -1.67
C GLU A 243 23.64 11.15 -1.81
N LEU A 244 23.56 10.64 -3.03
CA LEU A 244 22.92 9.37 -3.34
C LEU A 244 23.97 8.31 -3.62
N LYS A 245 23.72 7.12 -3.08
CA LYS A 245 24.49 5.92 -3.42
C LYS A 245 24.16 5.47 -4.84
N GLN A 246 25.09 4.71 -5.41
CA GLN A 246 24.87 4.05 -6.70
C GLN A 246 24.91 2.53 -6.52
N ASP A 247 24.02 1.84 -7.21
CA ASP A 247 24.03 0.38 -7.35
C ASP A 247 24.02 0.02 -8.84
N ASN A 248 25.01 -0.75 -9.29
CA ASN A 248 25.16 -1.17 -10.68
C ASN A 248 25.03 -0.03 -11.72
N GLY A 249 25.55 1.17 -11.39
CA GLY A 249 25.51 2.36 -12.26
C GLY A 249 24.19 3.15 -12.23
N LYS A 250 23.24 2.72 -11.40
CA LYS A 250 21.98 3.43 -11.15
C LYS A 250 22.06 4.24 -9.87
N CYS A 251 21.56 5.47 -9.88
CA CYS A 251 21.40 6.27 -8.66
C CYS A 251 20.25 5.70 -7.82
N ILE A 252 20.50 5.45 -6.53
CA ILE A 252 19.46 5.02 -5.61
C ILE A 252 18.67 6.25 -5.16
N LEU A 253 17.37 6.27 -5.46
CA LEU A 253 16.49 7.36 -5.05
C LEU A 253 16.28 7.33 -3.54
N PRO A 254 16.28 8.49 -2.84
CA PRO A 254 16.12 8.57 -1.39
C PRO A 254 14.64 8.45 -0.98
N ILE A 255 13.91 7.56 -1.62
CA ILE A 255 12.51 7.23 -1.37
C ILE A 255 12.30 5.73 -1.54
N ARG A 256 11.43 5.18 -0.69
CA ARG A 256 10.92 3.82 -0.76
C ARG A 256 9.40 3.83 -0.63
N PRO A 257 8.65 3.67 -1.73
CA PRO A 257 7.22 3.41 -1.65
C PRO A 257 6.94 2.12 -0.87
N LEU A 258 5.98 2.16 0.05
CA LEU A 258 5.56 1.01 0.87
C LEU A 258 4.16 0.53 0.50
N VAL A 259 3.21 1.45 0.41
CA VAL A 259 1.82 1.19 0.04
C VAL A 259 1.46 2.13 -1.11
N SER A 260 0.91 1.56 -2.17
CA SER A 260 0.36 2.29 -3.32
C SER A 260 -0.87 1.52 -3.77
N GLY A 261 -2.00 1.83 -3.14
CA GLY A 261 -3.23 1.05 -3.25
C GLY A 261 -4.45 1.93 -3.07
N GLY A 262 -5.39 1.88 -4.02
CA GLY A 262 -6.57 2.75 -4.02
C GLY A 262 -6.21 4.23 -3.98
N ASP A 263 -6.66 4.90 -2.92
CA ASP A 263 -6.37 6.29 -2.56
C ASP A 263 -5.29 6.43 -1.48
N ASP A 264 -4.86 5.33 -0.86
CA ASP A 264 -3.83 5.30 0.17
C ASP A 264 -2.43 5.20 -0.44
N VAL A 265 -1.56 6.13 -0.04
CA VAL A 265 -0.15 6.13 -0.42
C VAL A 265 0.72 6.29 0.81
N THR A 266 1.64 5.34 1.02
CA THR A 266 2.63 5.41 2.10
C THR A 266 4.02 5.22 1.53
N PHE A 267 4.93 6.11 1.88
CA PHE A 267 6.34 5.98 1.51
C PHE A 267 7.26 6.47 2.62
N ILE A 268 8.48 5.95 2.60
CA ILE A 268 9.58 6.39 3.45
C ILE A 268 10.58 7.14 2.58
N CYS A 269 11.16 8.22 3.08
CA CYS A 269 12.18 8.98 2.36
C CYS A 269 13.17 9.65 3.32
N ASP A 270 14.20 10.30 2.77
CA ASP A 270 15.05 11.19 3.57
C ASP A 270 14.22 12.30 4.23
N GLY A 271 14.46 12.55 5.52
CA GLY A 271 13.72 13.53 6.30
C GLY A 271 13.71 14.94 5.70
N ARG A 272 14.76 15.31 4.94
CA ARG A 272 14.89 16.64 4.33
C ARG A 272 13.90 16.88 3.18
N ILE A 273 13.39 15.83 2.54
CA ILE A 273 12.50 15.95 1.37
C ILE A 273 11.06 15.49 1.65
N GLY A 274 10.78 14.86 2.80
CA GLY A 274 9.47 14.28 3.08
C GLY A 274 8.31 15.26 2.97
N LEU A 275 8.49 16.50 3.46
CA LEU A 275 7.47 17.54 3.33
C LEU A 275 7.25 17.99 1.89
N ASP A 276 8.32 18.21 1.14
CA ASP A 276 8.22 18.65 -0.26
C ASP A 276 7.55 17.58 -1.12
N LEU A 277 7.91 16.30 -0.94
CA LEU A 277 7.29 15.18 -1.65
C LEU A 277 5.81 15.01 -1.29
N ALA A 278 5.44 15.18 -0.03
CA ALA A 278 4.03 15.14 0.39
C ALA A 278 3.21 16.27 -0.27
N VAL A 279 3.74 17.50 -0.30
CA VAL A 279 3.08 18.64 -0.96
C VAL A 279 2.91 18.37 -2.45
N THR A 280 3.94 17.86 -3.12
CA THR A 280 3.86 17.51 -4.54
C THR A 280 2.81 16.44 -4.79
N PHE A 281 2.82 15.37 -4.00
CA PHE A 281 1.84 14.30 -4.15
C PHE A 281 0.41 14.81 -3.99
N LEU A 282 0.11 15.56 -2.92
CA LEU A 282 -1.23 16.10 -2.66
C LEU A 282 -1.70 17.05 -3.77
N SER A 283 -0.81 17.94 -4.23
CA SER A 283 -1.11 18.90 -5.30
C SER A 283 -1.40 18.18 -6.62
N ALA A 284 -0.60 17.16 -6.94
CA ALA A 284 -0.80 16.36 -8.14
C ALA A 284 -2.08 15.52 -8.04
N PHE A 285 -2.36 14.92 -6.89
CA PHE A 285 -3.57 14.15 -6.64
C PHE A 285 -4.83 14.99 -6.88
N GLU A 286 -4.92 16.18 -6.26
CA GLU A 286 -6.06 17.08 -6.45
C GLU A 286 -6.23 17.50 -7.93
N LYS A 287 -5.13 17.89 -8.58
CA LYS A 287 -5.09 18.29 -9.99
C LYS A 287 -5.56 17.18 -10.93
N HIS A 288 -5.11 15.94 -10.74
CA HIS A 288 -5.52 14.80 -11.57
C HIS A 288 -6.94 14.36 -11.23
N SER A 289 -7.32 14.42 -9.96
CA SER A 289 -8.66 14.10 -9.49
C SER A 289 -9.72 14.97 -10.16
N GLN A 290 -9.50 16.28 -10.24
CA GLN A 290 -10.40 17.22 -10.92
C GLN A 290 -10.57 16.92 -12.42
N LYS A 291 -9.58 16.30 -13.07
CA LYS A 291 -9.58 16.02 -14.51
C LYS A 291 -10.18 14.66 -14.85
N ILE A 292 -9.94 13.65 -14.00
CA ILE A 292 -10.24 12.24 -14.31
C ILE A 292 -11.55 11.82 -13.66
N LEU A 293 -11.81 12.26 -12.42
CA LEU A 293 -12.96 11.79 -11.67
C LEU A 293 -14.23 12.59 -11.99
N PRO A 294 -15.39 11.93 -12.02
CA PRO A 294 -16.68 12.61 -12.14
C PRO A 294 -17.01 13.47 -10.90
N THR A 295 -16.34 13.21 -9.78
CA THR A 295 -16.46 13.97 -8.55
C THR A 295 -15.05 14.15 -8.00
N PRO A 296 -14.52 15.38 -7.94
CA PRO A 296 -13.18 15.63 -7.44
C PRO A 296 -13.03 15.17 -5.99
N LEU A 297 -11.84 14.65 -5.70
CA LEU A 297 -11.40 14.23 -4.37
C LEU A 297 -10.20 15.08 -3.95
N THR A 298 -10.05 15.21 -2.64
CA THR A 298 -8.85 15.74 -2.01
C THR A 298 -8.23 14.64 -1.14
N ALA A 299 -6.99 14.82 -0.72
CA ALA A 299 -6.31 13.91 0.18
C ALA A 299 -5.66 14.71 1.33
N CYS A 300 -5.41 14.03 2.44
CA CYS A 300 -4.64 14.56 3.55
C CYS A 300 -3.39 13.71 3.73
N ALA A 301 -2.28 14.31 4.16
CA ALA A 301 -1.05 13.57 4.47
C ALA A 301 -0.58 13.85 5.89
N GLY A 302 -0.20 12.79 6.61
CA GLY A 302 0.55 12.82 7.85
C GLY A 302 2.03 12.56 7.58
N ILE A 303 2.90 13.33 8.24
CA ILE A 303 4.36 13.22 8.11
C ILE A 303 4.96 13.07 9.51
N ALA A 304 5.78 12.04 9.70
CA ALA A 304 6.63 11.87 10.88
C ALA A 304 8.10 11.87 10.46
N ILE A 305 8.94 12.65 11.15
CA ILE A 305 10.39 12.84 10.88
C ILE A 305 11.19 12.50 12.13
#